data_AF-A0A847BJJ7-F1
#
_entry.id   AF-A0A847BJJ7-F1
#
_cell.length_a   1.000
_cell.length_b   1.000
_cell.length_c   1.000
_cell.angle_alpha   90.00
_cell.angle_beta   90.00
_cell.angle_gamma   90.00
#
_symmetry.space_group_name_H-M   'P 1'
#
loop_
_entity.id
_entity.type
_entity.pdbx_description
1 polymer ?
#
loop_
_entity_poly.entity_id
_entity_poly.type
_entity_poly.pdbx_seq_one_letter_code
_entity_poly.pdbx_strand_id
1 'polypeptide(L)'
;MQADAVMLTTRLITTLGMDALRSLREHLRPLIAYHLFFTLLASSLLLPLGAWTLTSLLGHFDRPVITNAGLLNLLLSPSGTLWLLVALGMSFLLLYFQQAGMILVAVGRRQSHMRLAFIALWQAFRRLPALACLVVLQVGSHLLLAIPTALLLAALYDWILGGLDPYFVMRMRPPAFWLMLAAGTPVVIAWALLAAWLYVGWILALPLATLEPLSARAALKRSWTLTRGQRGRIALLVIAVLLAILALPLLVTVLYDRLVTPLLWWLPERNSVLIPAMLTYVSGYVLLTLAITFFGIAVNALLSACLYLRLVHSEPRPPSPPAHPGRLAWMVELGVLLFAVFQAWWIVNSFELQDKVAIIAHRGSSIAAPENTLAAVERAVGEGADYIEIDVRLSADGEVVLFHDRSLRRLTGDSRNVQDLSLAELKTFDVGSWFGDTFAGEAIPTLDETLTLVRGRSGLMIDMKPDPGQEQALTLAVLDALDRELAARQACRSATLASERSRC
;
A
#
# COMPACT_ATOMS: atom_id res chain seq x y z
N MET A 1 15.08 30.36 35.49
CA MET A 1 13.94 30.49 34.55
C MET A 1 13.92 29.44 33.45
N GLN A 2 14.92 29.32 32.56
CA GLN A 2 14.92 28.28 31.51
C GLN A 2 15.13 26.85 32.07
N ALA A 3 16.01 26.69 33.06
CA ALA A 3 16.22 25.41 33.74
C ALA A 3 14.99 24.95 34.54
N ASP A 4 14.29 25.87 35.22
CA ASP A 4 13.07 25.56 35.99
C ASP A 4 11.91 25.16 35.07
N ALA A 5 11.78 25.81 33.91
CA ALA A 5 10.77 25.46 32.91
C ALA A 5 11.01 24.06 32.32
N VAL A 6 12.27 23.69 32.04
CA VAL A 6 12.62 22.34 31.56
C VAL A 6 12.33 21.30 32.64
N MET A 7 12.73 21.54 33.89
CA MET A 7 12.53 20.61 35.01
C MET A 7 11.05 20.35 35.32
N LEU A 8 10.20 21.39 35.27
CA LEU A 8 8.74 21.27 35.39
C LEU A 8 8.12 20.49 34.22
N THR A 9 8.67 20.64 33.01
CA THR A 9 8.17 19.96 31.81
C THR A 9 8.49 18.47 31.86
N THR A 10 9.71 18.10 32.28
CA THR A 10 10.10 16.70 32.48
C THR A 10 9.26 16.02 33.56
N ARG A 11 8.95 16.71 34.67
CA ARG A 11 8.06 16.19 35.72
C ARG A 11 6.63 15.93 35.25
N LEU A 12 6.08 16.81 34.41
CA LEU A 12 4.72 16.63 33.86
C LEU A 12 4.66 15.41 32.94
N ILE A 13 5.65 15.26 32.04
CA ILE A 13 5.71 14.15 31.08
C ILE A 13 5.90 12.82 31.79
N THR A 14 6.82 12.75 32.77
CA THR A 14 7.06 11.50 33.52
C THR A 14 5.85 11.09 34.36
N THR A 15 5.18 12.03 35.02
CA THR A 15 3.98 11.73 35.80
C THR A 15 2.78 11.33 34.94
N LEU A 16 2.57 11.97 33.79
CA LEU A 16 1.55 11.57 32.80
C LEU A 16 1.81 10.16 32.25
N GLY A 17 3.07 9.86 31.89
CA GLY A 17 3.46 8.54 31.40
C GLY A 17 3.25 7.44 32.43
N MET A 18 3.59 7.69 33.70
CA MET A 18 3.36 6.75 34.80
C MET A 18 1.87 6.49 35.04
N ASP A 19 1.02 7.52 34.98
CA ASP A 19 -0.42 7.34 35.13
C ASP A 19 -1.04 6.58 33.95
N ALA A 20 -0.59 6.83 32.72
CA ALA A 20 -1.02 6.08 31.55
C ALA A 20 -0.59 4.60 31.65
N LEU A 21 0.65 4.33 32.05
CA LEU A 21 1.13 2.96 32.27
C LEU A 21 0.37 2.25 33.40
N ARG A 22 0.06 2.95 34.49
CA ARG A 22 -0.78 2.42 35.57
C ARG A 22 -2.17 2.06 35.05
N SER A 23 -2.81 2.98 34.31
CA SER A 23 -4.12 2.75 33.68
C SER A 23 -4.10 1.58 32.70
N LEU A 24 -3.03 1.44 31.91
CA LEU A 24 -2.86 0.32 30.98
C LEU A 24 -2.84 -1.00 31.74
N ARG A 25 -2.07 -1.09 32.82
CA ARG A 25 -2.01 -2.30 33.66
C ARG A 25 -3.34 -2.62 34.33
N GLU A 26 -4.06 -1.60 34.79
CA GLU A 26 -5.36 -1.77 35.45
C GLU A 26 -6.47 -2.24 34.50
N HIS A 27 -6.45 -1.79 33.25
CA HIS A 27 -7.51 -2.03 32.26
C HIS A 27 -7.07 -2.84 31.04
N LEU A 28 -5.94 -3.55 31.14
CA LEU A 28 -5.33 -4.26 30.01
C LEU A 28 -6.32 -5.18 29.30
N ARG A 29 -7.04 -6.03 30.05
CA ARG A 29 -7.99 -7.00 29.47
C ARG A 29 -9.18 -6.33 28.76
N PRO A 30 -9.93 -5.40 29.38
CA PRO A 30 -10.96 -4.63 28.67
C PRO A 30 -10.43 -3.92 27.42
N LEU A 31 -9.24 -3.34 27.47
CA LEU A 31 -8.63 -2.64 26.34
C LEU A 31 -8.30 -3.61 25.20
N ILE A 32 -7.73 -4.78 25.50
CA ILE A 32 -7.45 -5.83 24.51
C ILE A 32 -8.76 -6.30 23.87
N ALA A 33 -9.77 -6.65 24.67
CA ALA A 33 -11.06 -7.10 24.16
C ALA A 33 -11.71 -6.03 23.24
N TYR A 34 -11.64 -4.76 23.64
CA TYR A 34 -12.14 -3.65 22.85
C TYR A 34 -11.35 -3.48 21.54
N HIS A 35 -10.02 -3.55 21.59
CA HIS A 35 -9.19 -3.46 20.39
C HIS A 35 -9.47 -4.61 19.42
N LEU A 36 -9.50 -5.86 19.90
CA LEU A 36 -9.80 -7.03 19.08
C LEU A 36 -11.18 -6.93 18.43
N PHE A 37 -12.21 -6.48 19.16
CA PHE A 37 -13.54 -6.28 18.60
C PHE A 37 -13.52 -5.30 17.41
N PHE A 38 -12.84 -4.15 17.55
CA PHE A 38 -12.74 -3.17 16.47
C PHE A 38 -11.87 -3.63 15.30
N THR A 39 -10.78 -4.36 15.58
CA THR A 39 -9.95 -4.95 14.54
C THR A 39 -10.73 -5.98 13.73
N LEU A 40 -11.51 -6.85 14.41
CA LEU A 40 -12.39 -7.81 13.76
C LEU A 40 -13.49 -7.13 12.96
N LEU A 41 -14.12 -6.07 13.51
CA LEU A 41 -15.13 -5.28 12.79
C LEU A 41 -14.54 -4.61 11.54
N ALA A 42 -13.34 -4.03 11.64
CA ALA A 42 -12.63 -3.45 10.50
C ALA A 42 -12.34 -4.49 9.42
N SER A 43 -11.80 -5.66 9.80
CA SER A 43 -11.38 -6.68 8.86
C SER A 43 -12.54 -7.45 8.22
N SER A 44 -13.63 -7.66 8.95
CA SER A 44 -14.81 -8.40 8.47
C SER A 44 -15.81 -7.56 7.70
N LEU A 45 -15.90 -6.25 7.96
CA LEU A 45 -16.90 -5.38 7.34
C LEU A 45 -16.26 -4.32 6.45
N LEU A 46 -15.33 -3.52 6.98
CA LEU A 46 -14.82 -2.35 6.27
C LEU A 46 -13.90 -2.74 5.11
N LEU A 47 -12.99 -3.70 5.31
CA LEU A 47 -12.09 -4.14 4.25
C LEU A 47 -12.83 -4.80 3.07
N PRO A 48 -13.74 -5.78 3.27
CA PRO A 48 -14.45 -6.38 2.15
C PRO A 48 -15.38 -5.39 1.45
N LEU A 49 -16.06 -4.52 2.20
CA LEU A 49 -16.91 -3.47 1.61
C LEU A 49 -16.09 -2.47 0.79
N GLY A 50 -14.93 -2.05 1.30
CA GLY A 50 -13.99 -1.18 0.60
C GLY A 50 -13.49 -1.83 -0.69
N ALA A 51 -13.06 -3.10 -0.62
CA ALA A 51 -12.61 -3.86 -1.78
C ALA A 51 -13.73 -4.02 -2.81
N TRP A 52 -14.93 -4.43 -2.40
CA TRP A 52 -16.06 -4.63 -3.30
C TRP A 52 -16.46 -3.34 -4.01
N THR A 53 -16.62 -2.24 -3.26
CA THR A 53 -16.98 -0.93 -3.85
C THR A 53 -15.89 -0.38 -4.75
N LEU A 54 -14.60 -0.59 -4.43
CA LEU A 54 -13.49 -0.22 -5.31
C LEU A 54 -13.53 -1.04 -6.59
N THR A 55 -13.67 -2.37 -6.51
CA THR A 55 -13.78 -3.23 -7.69
C THR A 55 -14.98 -2.87 -8.55
N SER A 56 -16.13 -2.51 -7.96
CA SER A 56 -17.28 -2.00 -8.71
C SER A 56 -16.96 -0.68 -9.44
N LEU A 57 -16.21 0.22 -8.82
CA LEU A 57 -15.75 1.45 -9.50
C LEU A 57 -14.76 1.14 -10.63
N LEU A 58 -13.86 0.18 -10.41
CA LEU A 58 -12.92 -0.27 -11.44
C LEU A 58 -13.63 -0.93 -12.63
N GLY A 59 -14.73 -1.64 -12.39
CA GLY A 59 -15.56 -2.24 -13.44
C GLY A 59 -16.20 -1.25 -14.41
N HIS A 60 -16.21 0.05 -14.10
CA HIS A 60 -16.65 1.09 -15.05
C HIS A 60 -15.58 1.46 -16.07
N PHE A 61 -14.33 0.99 -15.92
CA PHE A 61 -13.31 1.15 -16.94
C PHE A 61 -13.43 0.03 -17.97
N ASP A 62 -13.75 0.37 -19.21
CA ASP A 62 -13.65 -0.52 -20.37
C ASP A 62 -12.17 -0.78 -20.78
N ARG A 63 -11.29 -1.02 -19.80
CA ARG A 63 -9.87 -1.28 -20.05
C ARG A 63 -9.40 -2.49 -19.25
N PRO A 64 -8.73 -3.46 -19.90
CA PRO A 64 -8.20 -4.64 -19.22
C PRO A 64 -6.99 -4.34 -18.32
N VAL A 65 -6.36 -3.16 -18.49
CA VAL A 65 -5.17 -2.74 -17.72
C VAL A 65 -5.36 -1.30 -17.21
N ILE A 66 -5.10 -1.08 -15.92
CA ILE A 66 -5.14 0.23 -15.28
C ILE A 66 -3.70 0.73 -15.10
N THR A 67 -3.34 1.80 -15.80
CA THR A 67 -2.04 2.48 -15.62
C THR A 67 -2.07 3.35 -14.37
N ASN A 68 -0.89 3.76 -13.86
CA ASN A 68 -0.80 4.72 -12.75
C ASN A 68 -1.56 6.03 -13.04
N ALA A 69 -1.52 6.50 -14.29
CA ALA A 69 -2.30 7.66 -14.74
C ALA A 69 -3.81 7.37 -14.73
N GLY A 70 -4.22 6.17 -15.15
CA GLY A 70 -5.61 5.71 -15.05
C GLY A 70 -6.12 5.67 -13.61
N LEU A 71 -5.31 5.17 -12.68
CA LEU A 71 -5.64 5.14 -11.25
C LEU A 71 -5.78 6.55 -10.66
N LEU A 72 -4.86 7.46 -11.03
CA LEU A 72 -4.94 8.85 -10.59
C LEU A 72 -6.20 9.54 -11.14
N ASN A 73 -6.50 9.34 -12.43
CA ASN A 73 -7.71 9.89 -13.06
C ASN A 73 -8.98 9.36 -12.41
N LEU A 74 -9.02 8.08 -12.03
CA LEU A 74 -10.11 7.51 -11.24
C LEU A 74 -10.25 8.24 -9.91
N LEU A 75 -9.17 8.34 -9.13
CA LEU A 75 -9.22 8.96 -7.81
C LEU A 75 -9.65 10.44 -7.87
N LEU A 76 -9.25 11.16 -8.91
CA LEU A 76 -9.62 12.55 -9.15
C LEU A 76 -11.00 12.73 -9.81
N SER A 77 -11.62 11.65 -10.31
CA SER A 77 -12.99 11.70 -10.82
C SER A 77 -14.00 11.96 -9.68
N PRO A 78 -15.19 12.50 -9.96
CA PRO A 78 -16.20 12.74 -8.92
C PRO A 78 -16.57 11.49 -8.11
N SER A 79 -16.70 10.33 -8.77
CA SER A 79 -17.04 9.07 -8.11
C SER A 79 -15.86 8.51 -7.29
N GLY A 80 -14.64 8.56 -7.81
CA GLY A 80 -13.45 8.13 -7.08
C GLY A 80 -13.11 9.03 -5.89
N THR A 81 -13.27 10.35 -6.04
CA THR A 81 -13.10 11.31 -4.93
C THR A 81 -14.17 11.09 -3.86
N LEU A 82 -15.43 10.90 -4.24
CA LEU A 82 -16.50 10.58 -3.29
C LEU A 82 -16.19 9.28 -2.55
N TRP A 83 -15.79 8.23 -3.27
CA TRP A 83 -15.41 6.96 -2.67
C TRP A 83 -14.25 7.11 -1.69
N LEU A 84 -13.19 7.83 -2.08
CA LEU A 84 -12.04 8.09 -1.22
C LEU A 84 -12.44 8.84 0.05
N LEU A 85 -13.30 9.86 -0.06
CA LEU A 85 -13.79 10.63 1.10
C LEU A 85 -14.65 9.75 2.02
N VAL A 86 -15.51 8.89 1.48
CA VAL A 86 -16.34 7.96 2.26
C VAL A 86 -15.46 6.92 2.94
N ALA A 87 -14.52 6.30 2.22
CA ALA A 87 -13.59 5.31 2.76
C ALA A 87 -12.76 5.91 3.89
N LEU A 88 -12.14 7.07 3.66
CA LEU A 88 -11.35 7.79 4.65
C LEU A 88 -12.20 8.20 5.86
N GLY A 89 -13.40 8.74 5.63
CA GLY A 89 -14.34 9.12 6.69
C GLY A 89 -14.77 7.94 7.55
N MET A 90 -15.09 6.79 6.94
CA MET A 90 -15.45 5.56 7.64
C MET A 90 -14.27 4.98 8.44
N SER A 91 -13.06 4.99 7.89
CA SER A 91 -11.85 4.57 8.60
C SER A 91 -11.61 5.44 9.85
N PHE A 92 -11.68 6.77 9.71
CA PHE A 92 -11.53 7.66 10.86
C PHE A 92 -12.68 7.57 11.86
N LEU A 93 -13.91 7.35 11.41
CA LEU A 93 -15.06 7.11 12.28
C LEU A 93 -14.84 5.86 13.13
N LEU A 94 -14.37 4.76 12.53
CA LEU A 94 -14.06 3.54 13.24
C LEU A 94 -12.94 3.76 14.27
N LEU A 95 -11.87 4.46 13.89
CA LEU A 95 -10.76 4.82 14.80
C LEU A 95 -11.24 5.71 15.96
N TYR A 96 -12.07 6.71 15.69
CA TYR A 96 -12.61 7.61 16.72
C TYR A 96 -13.57 6.87 17.65
N PHE A 97 -14.38 5.98 17.11
CA PHE A 97 -15.27 5.15 17.89
C PHE A 97 -14.47 4.20 18.80
N GLN A 98 -13.40 3.60 18.27
CA GLN A 98 -12.47 2.78 19.05
C GLN A 98 -11.79 3.60 20.17
N GLN A 99 -11.24 4.76 19.84
CA GLN A 99 -10.56 5.66 20.78
C GLN A 99 -11.51 6.18 21.87
N ALA A 100 -12.73 6.58 21.51
CA ALA A 100 -13.76 7.03 22.46
C ALA A 100 -14.08 5.94 23.51
N GLY A 101 -14.28 4.70 23.07
CA GLY A 101 -14.52 3.60 24.00
C GLY A 101 -13.33 3.30 24.91
N MET A 102 -12.11 3.34 24.38
CA MET A 102 -10.90 3.19 25.22
C MET A 102 -10.76 4.32 26.23
N ILE A 103 -11.11 5.56 25.89
CA ILE A 103 -11.15 6.69 26.82
C ILE A 103 -12.20 6.45 27.92
N LEU A 104 -13.38 5.92 27.58
CA LEU A 104 -14.43 5.59 28.56
C LEU A 104 -14.00 4.46 29.51
N VAL A 105 -13.35 3.42 28.98
CA VAL A 105 -12.73 2.36 29.79
C VAL A 105 -11.65 2.95 30.70
N ALA A 106 -10.84 3.88 30.18
CA ALA A 106 -9.77 4.53 30.93
C ALA A 106 -10.30 5.36 32.10
N VAL A 107 -11.35 6.16 31.90
CA VAL A 107 -11.90 7.05 32.95
C VAL A 107 -12.86 6.30 33.88
N GLY A 108 -13.45 5.20 33.42
CA GLY A 108 -14.40 4.41 34.18
C GLY A 108 -13.83 3.84 35.49
N ARG A 109 -14.66 3.81 36.54
CA ARG A 109 -14.35 3.11 37.79
C ARG A 109 -14.35 1.61 37.54
N ARG A 110 -13.35 0.91 38.08
CA ARG A 110 -13.15 -0.54 37.90
C ARG A 110 -14.32 -1.34 38.53
N GLN A 111 -15.35 -1.63 37.72
CA GLN A 111 -16.38 -2.66 37.97
C GLN A 111 -16.02 -3.94 37.19
N SER A 112 -16.92 -4.92 37.07
CA SER A 112 -16.65 -6.14 36.29
C SER A 112 -16.15 -5.79 34.88
N HIS A 113 -14.99 -6.35 34.52
CA HIS A 113 -14.19 -5.96 33.35
C HIS A 113 -14.98 -5.86 32.03
N MET A 114 -15.89 -6.81 31.76
CA MET A 114 -16.72 -6.80 30.55
C MET A 114 -17.91 -5.85 30.63
N ARG A 115 -18.49 -5.65 31.81
CA ARG A 115 -19.58 -4.68 31.97
C ARG A 115 -19.06 -3.28 31.67
N LEU A 116 -17.81 -2.99 32.04
CA LEU A 116 -17.13 -1.75 31.70
C LEU A 116 -16.96 -1.59 30.17
N ALA A 117 -16.42 -2.60 29.49
CA ALA A 117 -16.23 -2.55 28.03
C ALA A 117 -17.57 -2.43 27.27
N PHE A 118 -18.61 -3.15 27.69
CA PHE A 118 -19.94 -3.06 27.09
C PHE A 118 -20.62 -1.71 27.36
N ILE A 119 -20.54 -1.20 28.58
CA ILE A 119 -21.05 0.15 28.91
C ILE A 119 -20.31 1.20 28.08
N ALA A 120 -18.98 1.09 27.95
CA ALA A 120 -18.18 1.97 27.13
C ALA A 120 -18.59 1.90 25.65
N LEU A 121 -18.81 0.70 25.11
CA LEU A 121 -19.30 0.50 23.74
C LEU A 121 -20.66 1.17 23.53
N TRP A 122 -21.62 0.93 24.42
CA TRP A 122 -22.96 1.50 24.33
C TRP A 122 -22.97 3.02 24.48
N GLN A 123 -22.17 3.56 25.40
CA GLN A 123 -22.01 5.00 25.58
C GLN A 123 -21.35 5.66 24.37
N ALA A 124 -20.28 5.06 23.84
CA ALA A 124 -19.63 5.53 22.63
C ALA A 124 -20.60 5.46 21.42
N PHE A 125 -21.43 4.42 21.33
CA PHE A 125 -22.46 4.29 20.30
C PHE A 125 -23.52 5.41 20.38
N ARG A 126 -23.97 5.76 21.59
CA ARG A 126 -24.86 6.93 21.78
C ARG A 126 -24.20 8.25 21.37
N ARG A 127 -22.88 8.33 21.37
CA ARG A 127 -22.10 9.49 20.92
C ARG A 127 -21.73 9.44 19.44
N LEU A 128 -22.11 8.38 18.71
CA LEU A 128 -21.72 8.19 17.30
C LEU A 128 -22.05 9.40 16.40
N PRO A 129 -23.22 10.08 16.52
CA PRO A 129 -23.48 11.28 15.71
C PRO A 129 -22.51 12.43 16.00
N ALA A 130 -22.14 12.62 17.27
CA ALA A 130 -21.16 13.63 17.67
C ALA A 130 -19.76 13.27 17.19
N LEU A 131 -19.37 11.99 17.28
CA LEU A 131 -18.09 11.48 16.77
C LEU A 131 -18.00 11.60 15.24
N ALA A 132 -19.05 11.27 14.51
CA ALA A 132 -19.11 11.42 13.05
C ALA A 132 -18.98 12.89 12.64
N CYS A 133 -19.71 13.80 13.30
CA CYS A 133 -19.56 15.23 13.07
C CYS A 133 -18.14 15.72 13.40
N LEU A 134 -17.55 15.20 14.48
CA LEU A 134 -16.18 15.52 14.86
C LEU A 134 -15.16 15.05 13.81
N VAL A 135 -15.32 13.84 13.25
CA VAL A 135 -14.49 13.33 12.16
C VAL A 135 -14.59 14.22 10.93
N VAL A 136 -15.81 14.57 10.49
CA VAL A 136 -16.00 15.47 9.34
C VAL A 136 -15.31 16.81 9.57
N LEU A 137 -15.43 17.40 10.77
CA LEU A 137 -14.79 18.68 11.07
C LEU A 137 -13.27 18.55 11.16
N GLN A 138 -12.73 17.57 11.89
CA GLN A 138 -11.29 17.44 12.07
C GLN A 138 -10.61 16.96 10.78
N VAL A 139 -11.02 15.83 10.21
CA VAL A 139 -10.43 15.28 8.98
C VAL A 139 -10.68 16.21 7.81
N GLY A 140 -11.91 16.71 7.66
CA GLY A 140 -12.25 17.66 6.60
C GLY A 140 -11.43 18.94 6.67
N SER A 141 -11.18 19.51 7.86
CA SER A 141 -10.32 20.69 7.98
C SER A 141 -8.87 20.41 7.58
N HIS A 142 -8.32 19.23 7.89
CA HIS A 142 -6.96 18.86 7.48
C HIS A 142 -6.87 18.59 5.97
N LEU A 143 -7.91 18.00 5.37
CA LEU A 143 -8.01 17.83 3.92
C LEU A 143 -8.11 19.18 3.21
N LEU A 144 -8.97 20.09 3.70
CA LEU A 144 -9.08 21.45 3.18
C LEU A 144 -7.75 22.21 3.27
N LEU A 145 -7.00 21.99 4.35
CA LEU A 145 -5.65 22.56 4.52
C LEU A 145 -4.63 21.99 3.53
N ALA A 146 -4.79 20.72 3.13
CA ALA A 146 -3.91 20.07 2.18
C ALA A 146 -4.14 20.53 0.74
N ILE A 147 -5.35 20.96 0.37
CA ILE A 147 -5.71 21.34 -1.02
C ILE A 147 -4.80 22.45 -1.58
N PRO A 148 -4.63 23.62 -0.96
CA PRO A 148 -3.75 24.67 -1.49
C PRO A 148 -2.30 24.21 -1.63
N THR A 149 -1.84 23.37 -0.71
CA THR A 149 -0.48 22.81 -0.72
C THR A 149 -0.29 21.86 -1.90
N ALA A 150 -1.26 20.96 -2.13
CA ALA A 150 -1.23 20.03 -3.25
C ALA A 150 -1.28 20.77 -4.60
N LEU A 151 -2.13 21.79 -4.73
CA LEU A 151 -2.20 22.63 -5.93
C LEU A 151 -0.88 23.38 -6.19
N LEU A 152 -0.26 23.94 -5.14
CA LEU A 152 1.02 24.63 -5.26
C LEU A 152 2.15 23.66 -5.66
N LEU A 153 2.20 22.47 -5.06
CA LEU A 153 3.19 21.45 -5.42
C LEU A 153 2.99 20.93 -6.84
N ALA A 154 1.74 20.74 -7.28
CA ALA A 154 1.44 20.36 -8.65
C ALA A 154 1.87 21.45 -9.64
N ALA A 155 1.61 22.73 -9.34
CA ALA A 155 2.05 23.85 -10.16
C ALA A 155 3.59 23.97 -10.22
N LEU A 156 4.28 23.76 -9.08
CA LEU A 156 5.75 23.73 -9.05
C LEU A 156 6.31 22.56 -9.85
N TYR A 157 5.69 21.38 -9.74
CA TYR A 157 6.07 20.20 -10.51
C TYR A 157 5.94 20.46 -12.00
N ASP A 158 4.79 20.96 -12.46
CA ASP A 158 4.54 21.26 -13.86
C ASP A 158 5.52 22.31 -14.39
N TRP A 159 5.77 23.37 -13.61
CA TRP A 159 6.68 24.45 -13.98
C TRP A 159 8.15 24.01 -14.08
N ILE A 160 8.63 23.18 -13.14
CA ILE A 160 10.07 22.83 -13.03
C ILE A 160 10.38 21.53 -13.79
N LEU A 161 9.50 20.54 -13.72
CA LEU A 161 9.71 19.18 -14.21
C LEU A 161 8.75 18.77 -15.33
N GLY A 162 7.69 19.52 -15.61
CA GLY A 162 6.63 19.10 -16.55
C GLY A 162 7.13 18.85 -17.98
N GLY A 163 8.19 19.54 -18.41
CA GLY A 163 8.82 19.33 -19.72
C GLY A 163 9.84 18.18 -19.78
N LEU A 164 10.11 17.50 -18.67
CA LEU A 164 11.11 16.43 -18.58
C LEU A 164 10.44 15.06 -18.50
N ASP A 165 11.04 14.09 -19.17
CA ASP A 165 10.63 12.69 -19.05
C ASP A 165 10.81 12.21 -17.58
N PRO A 166 9.77 11.65 -16.93
CA PRO A 166 9.86 11.22 -15.53
C PRO A 166 10.95 10.18 -15.26
N TYR A 167 11.20 9.28 -16.21
CA TYR A 167 12.25 8.26 -16.07
C TYR A 167 13.64 8.90 -16.11
N PHE A 168 13.84 9.89 -17.00
CA PHE A 168 15.06 10.71 -17.00
C PHE A 168 15.26 11.43 -15.66
N VAL A 169 14.22 12.08 -15.12
CA VAL A 169 14.31 12.80 -13.85
C VAL A 169 14.71 11.88 -12.70
N MET A 170 14.09 10.69 -12.60
CA MET A 170 14.36 9.75 -11.51
C MET A 170 15.76 9.13 -11.60
N ARG A 171 16.24 8.82 -12.81
CA ARG A 171 17.51 8.11 -13.01
C ARG A 171 18.71 9.05 -13.03
N MET A 172 18.60 10.19 -13.72
CA MET A 172 19.71 11.13 -13.91
C MET A 172 19.76 12.24 -12.84
N ARG A 173 18.63 12.51 -12.15
CA ARG A 173 18.52 13.55 -11.11
C ARG A 173 19.11 14.91 -11.56
N PRO A 174 18.60 15.48 -12.68
CA PRO A 174 19.12 16.73 -13.23
C PRO A 174 18.99 17.88 -12.21
N PRO A 175 19.66 19.03 -12.42
CA PRO A 175 19.55 20.18 -11.51
C PRO A 175 18.11 20.60 -11.18
N ALA A 176 17.19 20.49 -12.15
CA ALA A 176 15.76 20.74 -11.96
C ALA A 176 15.11 19.87 -10.87
N PHE A 177 15.56 18.62 -10.69
CA PHE A 177 15.08 17.73 -9.61
C PHE A 177 15.40 18.32 -8.23
N TRP A 178 16.64 18.79 -8.04
CA TRP A 178 17.06 19.40 -6.78
C TRP A 178 16.38 20.74 -6.53
N LEU A 179 16.14 21.51 -7.59
CA LEU A 179 15.36 22.75 -7.50
C LEU A 179 13.92 22.48 -7.06
N MET A 180 13.26 21.48 -7.65
CA MET A 180 11.92 21.05 -7.23
C MET A 180 11.90 20.63 -5.75
N LEU A 181 12.91 19.87 -5.30
CA LEU A 181 13.02 19.48 -3.89
C LEU A 181 13.20 20.70 -2.97
N ALA A 182 14.07 21.63 -3.35
CA ALA A 182 14.35 22.84 -2.59
C ALA A 182 13.13 23.79 -2.53
N ALA A 183 12.34 23.89 -3.61
CA ALA A 183 11.13 24.70 -3.66
C ALA A 183 9.93 24.05 -2.96
N GLY A 184 9.76 22.72 -3.12
CA GLY A 184 8.65 21.97 -2.55
C GLY A 184 8.78 21.73 -1.05
N THR A 185 10.00 21.55 -0.53
CA THR A 185 10.22 21.22 0.88
C THR A 185 9.70 22.30 1.85
N PRO A 186 9.97 23.61 1.66
CA PRO A 186 9.40 24.67 2.49
C PRO A 186 7.87 24.68 2.49
N VAL A 187 7.24 24.40 1.35
CA VAL A 187 5.77 24.32 1.22
C VAL A 187 5.22 23.19 2.08
N VAL A 188 5.82 21.99 1.99
CA VAL A 188 5.44 20.83 2.81
C VAL A 188 5.66 21.09 4.29
N ILE A 189 6.78 21.73 4.68
CA ILE A 189 7.07 22.08 6.07
C ILE A 189 6.03 23.08 6.60
N ALA A 190 5.71 24.12 5.83
CA ALA A 190 4.72 25.12 6.23
C ALA A 190 3.33 24.47 6.46
N TRP A 191 2.91 23.59 5.55
CA TRP A 191 1.69 22.80 5.71
C TRP A 191 1.74 21.91 6.96
N ALA A 192 2.84 21.16 7.15
CA ALA A 192 2.99 20.26 8.28
C ALA A 192 2.94 21.00 9.62
N LEU A 193 3.56 22.17 9.73
CA LEU A 193 3.51 23.02 10.92
C LEU A 193 2.10 23.52 11.20
N LEU A 194 1.36 23.94 10.17
CA LEU A 194 0.00 24.42 10.30
C LEU A 194 -0.98 23.30 10.67
N ALA A 195 -0.82 22.12 10.05
CA ALA A 195 -1.57 20.91 10.38
C ALA A 195 -1.29 20.47 11.82
N ALA A 196 -0.02 20.45 12.25
CA ALA A 196 0.35 20.12 13.63
C ALA A 196 -0.21 21.13 14.63
N TRP A 197 -0.17 22.42 14.31
CA TRP A 197 -0.74 23.47 15.15
C TRP A 197 -2.25 23.30 15.34
N LEU A 198 -2.98 22.98 14.27
CA LEU A 198 -4.41 22.70 14.30
C LEU A 198 -4.71 21.43 15.12
N TYR A 199 -3.98 20.35 14.84
CA TYR A 199 -4.11 19.07 15.53
C TYR A 199 -3.91 19.19 17.04
N VAL A 200 -2.83 19.83 17.48
CA VAL A 200 -2.55 20.06 18.91
C VAL A 200 -3.64 20.90 19.57
N GLY A 201 -4.20 21.88 18.86
CA GLY A 201 -5.32 22.68 19.36
C GLY A 201 -6.60 21.86 19.60
N TRP A 202 -6.78 20.76 18.87
CA TRP A 202 -7.97 19.91 18.91
C TRP A 202 -7.76 18.54 19.56
N ILE A 203 -6.59 18.28 20.15
CA ILE A 203 -6.24 16.98 20.74
C ILE A 203 -7.24 16.51 21.82
N LEU A 204 -7.85 17.45 22.56
CA LEU A 204 -8.83 17.14 23.62
C LEU A 204 -10.27 17.05 23.10
N ALA A 205 -10.52 17.33 21.82
CA ALA A 205 -11.87 17.37 21.28
C ALA A 205 -12.57 16.01 21.35
N LEU A 206 -11.83 14.92 21.10
CA LEU A 206 -12.37 13.56 21.20
C LEU A 206 -12.71 13.16 22.65
N PRO A 207 -11.82 13.30 23.65
CA PRO A 207 -12.17 13.13 25.06
C PRO A 207 -13.37 13.98 25.49
N LEU A 208 -13.42 15.26 25.10
CA LEU A 208 -14.51 16.18 25.43
C LEU A 208 -15.85 15.73 24.82
N ALA A 209 -15.88 15.37 23.54
CA ALA A 209 -17.09 14.90 22.86
C ALA A 209 -17.58 13.54 23.40
N THR A 210 -16.67 12.76 23.98
CA THR A 210 -16.97 11.44 24.55
C THR A 210 -17.51 11.55 25.97
N LEU A 211 -16.82 12.30 26.83
CA LEU A 211 -17.07 12.35 28.27
C LEU A 211 -18.11 13.39 28.67
N GLU A 212 -18.28 14.45 27.88
CA GLU A 212 -19.21 15.53 28.17
C GLU A 212 -20.38 15.57 27.16
N PRO A 213 -21.56 16.10 27.53
CA PRO A 213 -22.69 16.29 26.62
C PRO A 213 -22.50 17.49 25.69
N LEU A 214 -21.35 17.58 25.03
CA LEU A 214 -21.01 18.67 24.11
C LEU A 214 -21.28 18.27 22.65
N SER A 215 -21.65 19.26 21.83
CA SER A 215 -21.62 19.11 20.37
C SER A 215 -20.17 19.10 19.86
N ALA A 216 -19.93 18.53 18.67
CA ALA A 216 -18.58 18.47 18.09
C ALA A 216 -17.89 19.84 17.99
N ARG A 217 -18.63 20.87 17.55
CA ARG A 217 -18.12 22.25 17.45
C ARG A 217 -17.77 22.83 18.83
N ALA A 218 -18.60 22.58 19.84
CA ALA A 218 -18.33 23.02 21.21
C ALA A 218 -17.10 22.31 21.79
N ALA A 219 -16.93 21.00 21.51
CA ALA A 219 -15.77 20.23 21.93
C ALA A 219 -14.46 20.77 21.31
N LEU A 220 -14.47 21.11 20.02
CA LEU A 220 -13.33 21.74 19.33
C LEU A 220 -12.97 23.10 19.93
N LYS A 221 -13.96 23.97 20.15
CA LYS A 221 -13.76 25.29 20.76
C LYS A 221 -13.18 25.17 22.17
N ARG A 222 -13.71 24.25 22.98
CA ARG A 222 -13.22 24.01 24.35
C ARG A 222 -11.84 23.36 24.38
N SER A 223 -11.53 22.46 23.45
CA SER A 223 -10.18 21.93 23.28
C SER A 223 -9.18 23.06 22.99
N TRP A 224 -9.56 24.00 22.11
CA TRP A 224 -8.71 25.12 21.75
C TRP A 224 -8.40 26.04 22.94
N THR A 225 -9.40 26.31 23.78
CA THR A 225 -9.23 27.14 24.98
C THR A 225 -8.34 26.47 26.02
N LEU A 226 -8.51 25.16 26.24
CA LEU A 226 -7.73 24.41 27.23
C LEU A 226 -6.26 24.23 26.80
N THR A 227 -6.00 24.11 25.50
CA THR A 227 -4.65 23.88 24.98
C THR A 227 -3.84 25.17 24.82
N ARG A 228 -4.47 26.35 24.68
CA ARG A 228 -3.81 27.64 24.34
C ARG A 228 -2.62 27.99 25.24
N GLY A 229 -2.69 27.72 26.54
CA GLY A 229 -1.62 28.04 27.50
C GLY A 229 -0.48 27.02 27.58
N GLN A 230 -0.65 25.80 27.05
CA GLN A 230 0.31 24.70 27.19
C GLN A 230 0.70 24.03 25.86
N ARG A 231 0.43 24.68 24.71
CA ARG A 231 0.58 24.08 23.37
C ARG A 231 1.94 23.47 23.11
N GLY A 232 3.03 24.16 23.45
CA GLY A 232 4.37 23.63 23.20
C GLY A 232 4.65 22.33 23.96
N ARG A 233 4.18 22.23 25.22
CA ARG A 233 4.35 21.02 26.04
C ARG A 233 3.49 19.86 25.53
N ILE A 234 2.24 20.16 25.17
CA ILE A 234 1.32 19.18 24.59
C ILE A 234 1.86 18.69 23.24
N ALA A 235 2.35 19.61 22.38
CA ALA A 235 2.94 19.29 21.10
C ALA A 235 4.15 18.35 21.24
N LEU A 236 5.07 18.65 22.16
CA LEU A 236 6.23 17.79 22.42
C LEU A 236 5.82 16.37 22.83
N LEU A 237 4.86 16.24 23.76
CA LEU A 237 4.35 14.95 24.21
C LEU A 237 3.68 14.18 23.06
N VAL A 238 2.79 14.85 22.33
CA VAL A 238 2.06 14.26 21.21
C VAL A 238 3.00 13.81 20.09
N ILE A 239 3.98 14.64 19.72
CA ILE A 239 4.98 14.30 18.71
C ILE A 239 5.83 13.13 19.18
N ALA A 240 6.29 13.11 20.44
CA ALA A 240 7.07 12.00 20.96
C ALA A 240 6.29 10.67 20.92
N VAL A 241 5.01 10.70 21.29
CA VAL A 241 4.12 9.53 21.23
C VAL A 241 3.87 9.11 19.79
N LEU A 242 3.58 10.04 18.88
CA LEU A 242 3.34 9.75 17.47
C LEU A 242 4.61 9.17 16.81
N LEU A 243 5.77 9.74 17.07
CA LEU A 243 7.05 9.19 16.61
C LEU A 243 7.29 7.78 17.17
N ALA A 244 6.97 7.52 18.43
CA ALA A 244 7.08 6.18 19.00
C ALA A 244 6.11 5.18 18.35
N ILE A 245 4.86 5.59 18.09
CA ILE A 245 3.84 4.77 17.41
C ILE A 245 4.28 4.44 15.97
N LEU A 246 4.96 5.37 15.29
CA LEU A 246 5.46 5.16 13.92
C LEU A 246 6.78 4.37 13.89
N ALA A 247 7.70 4.63 14.82
CA ALA A 247 9.03 4.02 14.83
C ALA A 247 9.03 2.59 15.38
N LEU A 248 8.17 2.27 16.36
CA LEU A 248 8.17 0.96 17.01
C LEU A 248 7.80 -0.19 16.04
N PRO A 249 6.76 -0.10 15.18
CA PRO A 249 6.51 -1.11 14.17
C PRO A 249 7.69 -1.30 13.22
N LEU A 250 8.29 -0.20 12.73
CA LEU A 250 9.45 -0.25 11.83
C LEU A 250 10.64 -0.97 12.49
N LEU A 251 10.97 -0.59 13.72
CA LEU A 251 12.04 -1.21 14.49
C LEU A 251 11.77 -2.71 14.67
N VAL A 252 10.54 -3.09 15.02
CA VAL A 252 10.20 -4.49 15.23
C VAL A 252 10.21 -5.27 13.92
N THR A 253 9.74 -4.72 12.81
CA THR A 253 9.86 -5.36 11.50
C THR A 253 11.32 -5.61 11.14
N VAL A 254 12.20 -4.62 11.33
CA VAL A 254 13.64 -4.79 11.10
C VAL A 254 14.24 -5.85 12.03
N LEU A 255 13.90 -5.84 13.31
CA LEU A 255 14.38 -6.85 14.26
C LEU A 255 13.86 -8.26 13.92
N TYR A 256 12.59 -8.37 13.56
CA TYR A 256 11.97 -9.63 13.16
C TYR A 256 12.66 -10.20 11.92
N ASP A 257 12.91 -9.34 10.93
CA ASP A 257 13.63 -9.74 9.73
C ASP A 257 15.08 -10.15 10.02
N ARG A 258 15.77 -9.44 10.92
CA ARG A 258 17.16 -9.75 11.26
C ARG A 258 17.32 -10.98 12.15
N LEU A 259 16.34 -11.30 12.99
CA LEU A 259 16.44 -12.36 14.00
C LEU A 259 15.68 -13.63 13.60
N VAL A 260 14.54 -13.51 12.92
CA VAL A 260 13.64 -14.63 12.63
C VAL A 260 13.79 -15.11 11.19
N THR A 261 13.87 -14.22 10.20
CA THR A 261 14.03 -14.62 8.78
C THR A 261 15.23 -15.54 8.54
N PRO A 262 16.43 -15.31 9.13
CA PRO A 262 17.57 -16.18 8.88
C PRO A 262 17.37 -17.60 9.38
N LEU A 263 16.46 -17.84 10.35
CA LEU A 263 16.14 -19.17 10.82
C LEU A 263 15.48 -20.03 9.73
N LEU A 264 14.78 -19.39 8.78
CA LEU A 264 14.16 -20.09 7.65
C LEU A 264 15.20 -20.66 6.68
N TRP A 265 16.39 -20.05 6.58
CA TRP A 265 17.46 -20.53 5.69
C TRP A 265 18.08 -21.86 6.13
N TRP A 266 17.86 -22.27 7.38
CA TRP A 266 18.34 -23.55 7.91
C TRP A 266 17.33 -24.69 7.72
N LEU A 267 16.13 -24.39 7.19
CA LEU A 267 15.09 -25.39 6.98
C LEU A 267 15.31 -26.12 5.65
N PRO A 268 15.08 -27.44 5.61
CA PRO A 268 15.14 -28.20 4.37
C PRO A 268 14.06 -27.72 3.38
N GLU A 269 14.40 -27.71 2.09
CA GLU A 269 13.51 -27.33 0.98
C GLU A 269 12.42 -28.38 0.68
N ARG A 270 11.64 -28.73 1.71
CA ARG A 270 10.52 -29.67 1.61
C ARG A 270 9.24 -28.95 2.01
N ASN A 271 8.21 -29.03 1.18
CA ASN A 271 6.92 -28.35 1.41
C ASN A 271 6.29 -28.72 2.76
N SER A 272 6.46 -29.96 3.24
CA SER A 272 5.96 -30.42 4.55
C SER A 272 6.60 -29.72 5.74
N VAL A 273 7.76 -29.07 5.56
CA VAL A 273 8.48 -28.32 6.58
C VAL A 273 8.33 -26.81 6.33
N LEU A 274 8.54 -26.38 5.08
CA LEU A 274 8.50 -24.97 4.70
C LEU A 274 7.13 -24.35 4.90
N ILE A 275 6.03 -25.04 4.55
CA ILE A 275 4.68 -24.47 4.68
C ILE A 275 4.32 -24.20 6.15
N PRO A 276 4.42 -25.18 7.09
CA PRO A 276 4.16 -24.90 8.50
C PRO A 276 5.10 -23.85 9.11
N ALA A 277 6.38 -23.86 8.72
CA ALA A 277 7.34 -22.87 9.18
C ALA A 277 6.99 -21.45 8.70
N MET A 278 6.62 -21.30 7.43
CA MET A 278 6.18 -20.03 6.85
C MET A 278 4.87 -19.55 7.49
N LEU A 279 3.91 -20.44 7.73
CA LEU A 279 2.68 -20.10 8.45
C LEU A 279 2.98 -19.63 9.88
N THR A 280 3.92 -20.28 10.57
CA THR A 280 4.36 -19.89 11.92
C THR A 280 5.06 -18.53 11.89
N TYR A 281 5.93 -18.30 10.92
CA TYR A 281 6.60 -17.03 10.68
C TYR A 281 5.59 -15.89 10.44
N VAL A 282 4.71 -16.04 9.46
CA VAL A 282 3.69 -15.03 9.14
C VAL A 282 2.75 -14.80 10.33
N SER A 283 2.30 -15.87 11.01
CA SER A 283 1.44 -15.76 12.19
C SER A 283 2.13 -15.02 13.34
N GLY A 284 3.41 -15.34 13.61
CA GLY A 284 4.20 -14.66 14.63
C GLY A 284 4.37 -13.17 14.34
N TYR A 285 4.67 -12.82 13.09
CA TYR A 285 4.77 -11.44 12.64
C TYR A 285 3.45 -10.68 12.79
N VAL A 286 2.33 -11.28 12.36
CA VAL A 286 0.99 -10.68 12.47
C VAL A 286 0.62 -10.44 13.93
N LEU A 287 0.82 -11.43 14.81
CA LEU A 287 0.53 -11.31 16.25
C LEU A 287 1.37 -10.21 16.90
N LEU A 288 2.67 -10.14 16.57
CA LEU A 288 3.57 -9.12 17.08
C LEU A 288 3.16 -7.72 16.62
N THR A 289 2.84 -7.56 15.33
CA THR A 289 2.37 -6.30 14.75
C THR A 289 1.04 -5.86 15.38
N LEU A 290 0.11 -6.80 15.59
CA LEU A 290 -1.16 -6.53 16.27
C LEU A 290 -0.93 -6.06 17.72
N ALA A 291 -0.01 -6.70 18.45
CA ALA A 291 0.34 -6.31 19.81
C ALA A 291 0.91 -4.87 19.86
N ILE A 292 1.84 -4.54 18.96
CA ILE A 292 2.45 -3.20 18.89
C ILE A 292 1.42 -2.14 18.54
N THR A 293 0.57 -2.43 17.56
CA THR A 293 -0.51 -1.53 17.13
C THR A 293 -1.49 -1.29 18.28
N PHE A 294 -1.86 -2.35 19.00
CA PHE A 294 -2.65 -2.26 20.22
C PHE A 294 -2.00 -1.33 21.24
N PHE A 295 -0.72 -1.53 21.56
CA PHE A 295 -0.01 -0.70 22.55
C PHE A 295 0.02 0.77 22.11
N GLY A 296 0.30 1.07 20.85
CA GLY A 296 0.31 2.43 20.33
C GLY A 296 -1.07 3.11 20.45
N ILE A 297 -2.11 2.42 20.00
CA ILE A 297 -3.50 2.89 20.06
C ILE A 297 -3.96 3.10 21.51
N ALA A 298 -3.67 2.16 22.40
CA ALA A 298 -4.04 2.23 23.81
C ALA A 298 -3.29 3.34 24.55
N VAL A 299 -1.98 3.46 24.36
CA VAL A 299 -1.17 4.53 24.96
C VAL A 299 -1.67 5.91 24.52
N ASN A 300 -2.01 6.09 23.24
CA ASN A 300 -2.58 7.33 22.74
C ASN A 300 -3.93 7.67 23.42
N ALA A 301 -4.82 6.68 23.53
CA ALA A 301 -6.13 6.86 24.19
C ALA A 301 -5.97 7.23 25.67
N LEU A 302 -5.10 6.51 26.38
CA LEU A 302 -4.84 6.69 27.80
C LEU A 302 -4.17 8.02 28.10
N LEU A 303 -3.18 8.43 27.31
CA LEU A 303 -2.55 9.74 27.45
C LEU A 303 -3.54 10.87 27.19
N SER A 304 -4.40 10.72 26.18
CA SER A 304 -5.47 11.69 25.89
C SER A 304 -6.45 11.81 27.06
N ALA A 305 -6.84 10.69 27.68
CA ALA A 305 -7.70 10.67 28.85
C ALA A 305 -7.02 11.30 30.10
N CYS A 306 -5.77 10.96 30.37
CA CYS A 306 -5.00 11.52 31.48
C CYS A 306 -4.76 13.03 31.30
N LEU A 307 -4.48 13.47 30.08
CA LEU A 307 -4.31 14.89 29.76
C LEU A 307 -5.62 15.66 29.97
N TYR A 308 -6.75 15.09 29.54
CA TYR A 308 -8.08 15.65 29.82
C TYR A 308 -8.36 15.80 31.32
N LEU A 309 -8.16 14.73 32.11
CA LEU A 309 -8.42 14.77 33.55
C LEU A 309 -7.60 15.86 34.25
N ARG A 310 -6.32 15.99 33.91
CA ARG A 310 -5.44 17.00 34.51
C ARG A 310 -5.82 18.42 34.10
N LEU A 311 -6.14 18.66 32.83
CA LEU A 311 -6.43 20.01 32.34
C LEU A 311 -7.83 20.51 32.69
N VAL A 312 -8.80 19.60 32.86
CA VAL A 312 -10.19 19.97 33.16
C VAL A 312 -10.52 19.85 34.65
N HIS A 313 -10.05 18.81 35.32
CA HIS A 313 -10.45 18.52 36.71
C HIS A 313 -9.34 18.83 37.73
N SER A 314 -8.12 19.14 37.28
CA SER A 314 -6.95 19.35 38.16
C SER A 314 -6.64 18.19 39.13
N GLU A 315 -7.21 17.01 38.89
CA GLU A 315 -7.07 15.84 39.76
C GLU A 315 -6.19 14.78 39.11
N PRO A 316 -5.15 14.27 39.81
CA PRO A 316 -4.52 13.01 39.44
C PRO A 316 -5.50 11.86 39.70
N ARG A 317 -5.45 10.82 38.86
CA ARG A 317 -6.40 9.70 38.96
C ARG A 317 -6.27 8.99 40.32
N PRO A 318 -7.36 8.80 41.09
CA PRO A 318 -7.31 8.04 42.32
C PRO A 318 -7.08 6.54 42.05
N PRO A 319 -6.30 5.83 42.90
CA PRO A 319 -6.08 4.39 42.77
C PRO A 319 -7.40 3.62 42.91
N SER A 320 -7.60 2.61 42.07
CA SER A 320 -8.78 1.75 42.13
C SER A 320 -8.50 0.48 42.96
N PRO A 321 -9.46 -0.01 43.77
CA PRO A 321 -9.30 -1.27 44.51
C PRO A 321 -9.19 -2.49 43.58
N PRO A 322 -8.57 -3.60 44.05
CA PRO A 322 -8.44 -4.83 43.27
C PRO A 322 -9.81 -5.49 43.04
N ALA A 323 -10.04 -5.97 41.81
CA ALA A 323 -11.26 -6.69 41.43
C ALA A 323 -10.90 -7.92 40.58
N HIS A 324 -11.59 -9.04 40.83
CA HIS A 324 -11.40 -10.30 40.11
C HIS A 324 -12.37 -10.44 38.92
N PRO A 325 -11.93 -10.97 37.77
CA PRO A 325 -12.78 -11.20 36.61
C PRO A 325 -13.81 -12.31 36.87
N GLY A 326 -15.09 -12.04 36.59
CA GLY A 326 -16.16 -13.04 36.66
C GLY A 326 -16.20 -13.99 35.46
N ARG A 327 -16.90 -15.13 35.58
CA ARG A 327 -16.97 -16.21 34.57
C ARG A 327 -17.41 -15.75 33.16
N LEU A 328 -18.33 -14.77 33.07
CA LEU A 328 -18.79 -14.21 31.80
C LEU A 328 -17.66 -13.55 30.99
N ALA A 329 -16.66 -12.97 31.67
CA ALA A 329 -15.52 -12.33 30.99
C ALA A 329 -14.66 -13.35 30.25
N TRP A 330 -14.43 -14.51 30.87
CA TRP A 330 -13.72 -15.63 30.23
C TRP A 330 -14.47 -16.19 29.03
N MET A 331 -15.81 -16.26 29.08
CA MET A 331 -16.61 -16.75 27.95
C MET A 331 -16.53 -15.82 26.73
N VAL A 332 -16.56 -14.50 26.95
CA VAL A 332 -16.44 -13.52 25.86
C VAL A 332 -15.02 -13.47 25.30
N GLU A 333 -13.98 -13.53 26.15
CA GLU A 333 -12.58 -13.64 25.70
C GLU A 333 -12.37 -14.90 24.84
N LEU A 334 -12.91 -16.04 25.28
CA LEU A 334 -12.89 -17.28 24.50
C LEU A 334 -13.67 -17.14 23.18
N GLY A 335 -14.84 -16.49 23.19
CA GLY A 335 -15.63 -16.25 21.98
C GLY A 335 -14.90 -15.38 20.95
N VAL A 336 -14.23 -14.31 21.38
CA VAL A 336 -13.40 -13.46 20.50
C VAL A 336 -12.22 -14.25 19.94
N LEU A 337 -11.56 -15.06 20.79
CA LEU A 337 -10.46 -15.92 20.35
C LEU A 337 -10.93 -16.96 19.32
N LEU A 338 -12.05 -17.64 19.57
CA LEU A 338 -12.63 -18.62 18.66
C LEU A 338 -13.03 -17.98 17.33
N PHE A 339 -13.63 -16.78 17.36
CA PHE A 339 -13.96 -16.03 16.15
C PHE A 339 -12.71 -15.62 15.36
N ALA A 340 -11.65 -15.17 16.04
CA ALA A 340 -10.37 -14.84 15.40
C ALA A 340 -9.71 -16.08 14.76
N VAL A 341 -9.75 -17.23 15.44
CA VAL A 341 -9.27 -18.51 14.90
C VAL A 341 -10.10 -18.96 13.70
N PHE A 342 -11.43 -18.84 13.78
CA PHE A 342 -12.33 -19.14 12.66
C PHE A 342 -12.03 -18.26 11.44
N GLN A 343 -11.84 -16.97 11.64
CA GLN A 343 -11.46 -16.04 10.56
C GLN A 343 -10.10 -16.39 9.96
N ALA A 344 -9.10 -16.69 10.79
CA ALA A 344 -7.79 -17.11 10.31
C ALA A 344 -7.89 -18.40 9.47
N TRP A 345 -8.66 -19.38 9.95
CA TRP A 345 -8.95 -20.61 9.22
C TRP A 345 -9.66 -20.32 7.90
N TRP A 346 -10.70 -19.48 7.89
CA TRP A 346 -11.43 -19.10 6.68
C TRP A 346 -10.51 -18.44 5.65
N ILE A 347 -9.69 -17.47 6.07
CA ILE A 347 -8.74 -16.78 5.18
C ILE A 347 -7.76 -17.78 4.57
N VAL A 348 -7.15 -18.65 5.38
CA VAL A 348 -6.20 -19.66 4.89
C VAL A 348 -6.85 -20.61 3.90
N ASN A 349 -8.10 -21.02 4.12
CA ASN A 349 -8.83 -21.91 3.21
C ASN A 349 -9.48 -21.19 2.02
N SER A 350 -9.48 -19.85 2.01
CA SER A 350 -9.98 -19.06 0.87
C SER A 350 -8.93 -18.83 -0.21
N PHE A 351 -7.64 -19.11 0.07
CA PHE A 351 -6.60 -19.05 -0.94
C PHE A 351 -6.68 -20.29 -1.84
N GLU A 352 -7.17 -20.11 -3.07
CA GLU A 352 -6.94 -21.07 -4.15
C GLU A 352 -5.48 -20.94 -4.59
N LEU A 353 -4.60 -21.80 -4.07
CA LEU A 353 -3.28 -21.99 -4.64
C LEU A 353 -3.47 -22.67 -6.01
N GLN A 354 -3.39 -21.90 -7.09
CA GLN A 354 -3.30 -22.49 -8.42
C GLN A 354 -1.93 -23.17 -8.54
N ASP A 355 -1.92 -24.50 -8.48
CA ASP A 355 -0.70 -25.31 -8.57
C ASP A 355 -0.03 -25.26 -9.97
N LYS A 356 -0.68 -24.62 -10.95
CA LYS A 356 -0.13 -24.39 -12.29
C LYS A 356 0.25 -22.93 -12.45
N VAL A 357 1.55 -22.67 -12.43
CA VAL A 357 2.13 -21.35 -12.74
C VAL A 357 2.62 -21.38 -14.18
N ALA A 358 2.22 -20.40 -14.99
CA ALA A 358 2.78 -20.23 -16.32
C ALA A 358 4.17 -19.59 -16.24
N ILE A 359 5.16 -20.18 -16.89
CA ILE A 359 6.53 -19.67 -17.00
C ILE A 359 6.62 -18.85 -18.29
N ILE A 360 6.93 -17.56 -18.14
CA ILE A 360 7.07 -16.63 -19.26
C ILE A 360 8.54 -16.22 -19.38
N ALA A 361 9.20 -16.54 -20.49
CA ALA A 361 10.58 -16.15 -20.76
C ALA A 361 10.64 -14.71 -21.29
N HIS A 362 11.07 -13.76 -20.46
CA HIS A 362 11.12 -12.33 -20.78
C HIS A 362 12.18 -12.02 -21.84
N ARG A 363 11.75 -11.57 -23.02
CA ARG A 363 12.55 -11.36 -24.24
C ARG A 363 13.26 -12.61 -24.75
N GLY A 364 12.63 -13.77 -24.59
CA GLY A 364 13.27 -15.09 -24.75
C GLY A 364 14.08 -15.49 -23.51
N SER A 365 14.98 -16.48 -23.66
CA SER A 365 15.92 -16.87 -22.60
C SER A 365 17.05 -15.84 -22.51
N SER A 366 16.70 -14.60 -22.16
CA SER A 366 17.56 -13.41 -22.24
C SER A 366 18.74 -13.41 -21.27
N ILE A 367 18.77 -14.36 -20.33
CA ILE A 367 19.92 -14.63 -19.47
C ILE A 367 20.97 -15.50 -20.18
N ALA A 368 20.54 -16.36 -21.12
CA ALA A 368 21.39 -17.35 -21.79
C ALA A 368 21.69 -17.00 -23.27
N ALA A 369 20.91 -16.11 -23.88
CA ALA A 369 21.06 -15.64 -25.25
C ALA A 369 20.64 -14.17 -25.39
N PRO A 370 21.05 -13.45 -26.45
CA PRO A 370 20.73 -12.03 -26.61
C PRO A 370 19.22 -11.78 -26.70
N GLU A 371 18.73 -10.80 -25.94
CA GLU A 371 17.30 -10.48 -25.85
C GLU A 371 16.64 -10.24 -27.22
N ASN A 372 15.37 -10.66 -27.39
CA ASN A 372 14.57 -10.43 -28.61
C ASN A 372 15.21 -10.99 -29.91
N THR A 373 16.04 -12.03 -29.81
CA THR A 373 16.60 -12.76 -30.97
C THR A 373 15.94 -14.12 -31.19
N LEU A 374 16.09 -14.69 -32.38
CA LEU A 374 15.63 -16.06 -32.64
C LEU A 374 16.38 -17.08 -31.76
N ALA A 375 17.66 -16.85 -31.47
CA ALA A 375 18.43 -17.68 -30.54
C ALA A 375 17.82 -17.70 -29.13
N ALA A 376 17.43 -16.55 -28.58
CA ALA A 376 16.80 -16.48 -27.27
C ALA A 376 15.41 -17.11 -27.23
N VAL A 377 14.64 -16.95 -28.32
CA VAL A 377 13.34 -17.60 -28.47
C VAL A 377 13.50 -19.12 -28.53
N GLU A 378 14.36 -19.63 -29.41
CA GLU A 378 14.61 -21.06 -29.58
C GLU A 378 15.07 -21.71 -28.27
N ARG A 379 15.96 -21.01 -27.55
CA ARG A 379 16.46 -21.47 -26.25
C ARG A 379 15.33 -21.56 -25.22
N ALA A 380 14.46 -20.55 -25.13
CA ALA A 380 13.34 -20.56 -24.20
C ALA A 380 12.32 -21.67 -24.52
N VAL A 381 12.08 -21.94 -25.80
CA VAL A 381 11.28 -23.11 -26.22
C VAL A 381 11.92 -24.40 -25.73
N GLY A 382 13.24 -24.56 -25.94
CA GLY A 382 13.98 -25.74 -25.49
C GLY A 382 14.03 -25.92 -23.97
N GLU A 383 13.93 -24.84 -23.21
CA GLU A 383 13.84 -24.84 -21.74
C GLU A 383 12.43 -25.12 -21.21
N GLY A 384 11.42 -25.16 -22.09
CA GLY A 384 10.03 -25.50 -21.74
C GLY A 384 9.22 -24.34 -21.19
N ALA A 385 9.52 -23.09 -21.58
CA ALA A 385 8.69 -21.95 -21.23
C ALA A 385 7.27 -22.07 -21.83
N ASP A 386 6.23 -21.82 -21.02
CA ASP A 386 4.83 -21.84 -21.48
C ASP A 386 4.55 -20.71 -22.49
N TYR A 387 5.16 -19.55 -22.24
CA TYR A 387 5.13 -18.41 -23.13
C TYR A 387 6.51 -17.78 -23.25
N ILE A 388 6.74 -17.13 -24.38
CA ILE A 388 7.93 -16.31 -24.62
C ILE A 388 7.45 -14.89 -24.85
N GLU A 389 7.88 -13.98 -23.99
CA GLU A 389 7.61 -12.56 -24.15
C GLU A 389 8.60 -11.95 -25.14
N ILE A 390 8.10 -11.09 -26.01
CA ILE A 390 8.87 -10.39 -27.03
C ILE A 390 8.37 -8.95 -27.16
N ASP A 391 9.28 -8.02 -27.40
CA ASP A 391 8.95 -6.62 -27.65
C ASP A 391 8.87 -6.36 -29.15
N VAL A 392 7.79 -5.74 -29.63
CA VAL A 392 7.64 -5.43 -31.07
C VAL A 392 7.56 -3.94 -31.37
N ARG A 393 8.17 -3.55 -32.50
CA ARG A 393 8.17 -2.20 -33.08
C ARG A 393 7.92 -2.24 -34.57
N LEU A 394 7.57 -1.09 -35.14
CA LEU A 394 7.38 -0.93 -36.57
C LEU A 394 8.65 -0.38 -37.22
N SER A 395 9.08 -0.94 -38.34
CA SER A 395 10.10 -0.35 -39.21
C SER A 395 9.51 0.80 -40.05
N ALA A 396 10.37 1.54 -40.77
CA ALA A 396 9.94 2.63 -41.64
C ALA A 396 9.01 2.19 -42.78
N ASP A 397 9.18 0.95 -43.26
CA ASP A 397 8.38 0.31 -44.31
C ASP A 397 7.19 -0.49 -43.78
N GLY A 398 6.89 -0.43 -42.48
CA GLY A 398 5.67 -1.00 -41.88
C GLY A 398 5.80 -2.47 -41.45
N GLU A 399 7.01 -3.01 -41.40
CA GLU A 399 7.27 -4.38 -40.96
C GLU A 399 7.38 -4.46 -39.42
N VAL A 400 6.85 -5.52 -38.84
CA VAL A 400 6.90 -5.73 -37.38
C VAL A 400 8.17 -6.46 -37.00
N VAL A 401 9.05 -5.79 -36.26
CA VAL A 401 10.36 -6.30 -35.83
C VAL A 401 10.45 -6.45 -34.31
N LEU A 402 11.26 -7.40 -33.86
CA LEU A 402 11.51 -7.66 -32.44
C LEU A 402 12.61 -6.73 -31.92
N PHE A 403 12.24 -5.70 -31.16
CA PHE A 403 13.19 -4.77 -30.57
C PHE A 403 12.58 -3.94 -29.44
N HIS A 404 13.25 -3.86 -28.27
CA HIS A 404 12.71 -3.16 -27.10
C HIS A 404 12.81 -1.63 -27.18
N ASP A 405 13.99 -1.10 -27.48
CA ASP A 405 14.27 0.34 -27.37
C ASP A 405 13.84 1.12 -28.61
N ARG A 406 13.54 2.43 -28.47
CA ARG A 406 13.27 3.27 -29.65
C ARG A 406 14.45 3.36 -30.60
N SER A 407 15.65 3.50 -30.03
CA SER A 407 16.92 3.64 -30.76
C SER A 407 17.76 2.37 -30.70
N LEU A 408 18.54 2.10 -31.75
CA LEU A 408 19.47 0.98 -31.80
C LEU A 408 20.70 1.12 -30.86
N ARG A 409 20.84 2.26 -30.19
CA ARG A 409 22.07 2.71 -29.53
C ARG A 409 22.59 1.76 -28.47
N ARG A 410 21.72 1.13 -27.67
CA ARG A 410 22.15 0.27 -26.56
C ARG A 410 22.82 -1.01 -27.06
N LEU A 411 22.28 -1.62 -28.11
CA LEU A 411 22.71 -2.94 -28.59
C LEU A 411 23.75 -2.86 -29.71
N THR A 412 23.70 -1.79 -30.53
CA THR A 412 24.53 -1.67 -31.74
C THR A 412 25.47 -0.47 -31.71
N GLY A 413 25.24 0.50 -30.82
CA GLY A 413 25.92 1.80 -30.82
C GLY A 413 25.35 2.83 -31.79
N ASP A 414 24.45 2.47 -32.71
CA ASP A 414 23.84 3.39 -33.68
C ASP A 414 22.72 4.22 -33.06
N SER A 415 22.71 5.54 -33.29
CA SER A 415 21.74 6.44 -32.68
C SER A 415 20.38 6.51 -33.37
N ARG A 416 20.21 5.91 -34.56
CA ARG A 416 18.96 5.94 -35.33
C ARG A 416 17.86 5.14 -34.63
N ASN A 417 16.59 5.52 -34.89
CA ASN A 417 15.44 4.81 -34.36
C ASN A 417 15.01 3.68 -35.30
N VAL A 418 14.36 2.67 -34.73
CA VAL A 418 13.82 1.53 -35.49
C VAL A 418 12.83 2.01 -36.56
N GLN A 419 11.93 2.93 -36.20
CA GLN A 419 10.91 3.49 -37.11
C GLN A 419 11.49 4.32 -38.28
N ASP A 420 12.77 4.68 -38.23
CA ASP A 420 13.43 5.50 -39.26
C ASP A 420 14.17 4.63 -40.30
N LEU A 421 14.18 3.30 -40.13
CA LEU A 421 14.92 2.34 -40.94
C LEU A 421 14.00 1.29 -41.56
N SER A 422 14.23 0.94 -42.81
CA SER A 422 13.55 -0.18 -43.48
C SER A 422 13.93 -1.53 -42.86
N LEU A 423 13.11 -2.56 -43.06
CA LEU A 423 13.45 -3.92 -42.62
C LEU A 423 14.79 -4.38 -43.19
N ALA A 424 15.06 -4.07 -44.46
CA ALA A 424 16.30 -4.41 -45.12
C ALA A 424 17.53 -3.78 -44.43
N GLU A 425 17.43 -2.53 -43.99
CA GLU A 425 18.48 -1.85 -43.23
C GLU A 425 18.61 -2.44 -41.81
N LEU A 426 17.48 -2.67 -41.12
CA LEU A 426 17.45 -3.24 -39.77
C LEU A 426 18.11 -4.62 -39.71
N LYS A 427 17.93 -5.44 -40.75
CA LYS A 427 18.55 -6.77 -40.88
C LYS A 427 20.08 -6.74 -40.99
N THR A 428 20.69 -5.60 -41.29
CA THR A 428 22.15 -5.47 -41.37
C THR A 428 22.83 -5.31 -40.01
N PHE A 429 22.06 -5.00 -38.96
CA PHE A 429 22.61 -4.80 -37.63
C PHE A 429 22.79 -6.11 -36.88
N ASP A 430 23.97 -6.27 -36.28
CA ASP A 430 24.27 -7.32 -35.32
C ASP A 430 23.75 -6.94 -33.94
N VAL A 431 22.81 -7.73 -33.42
CA VAL A 431 22.20 -7.60 -32.09
C VAL A 431 22.55 -8.75 -31.16
N GLY A 432 23.54 -9.58 -31.51
CA GLY A 432 24.02 -10.68 -30.67
C GLY A 432 25.45 -10.52 -30.17
N SER A 433 26.34 -9.85 -30.91
CA SER A 433 27.75 -9.68 -30.54
C SER A 433 27.96 -9.04 -29.16
N TRP A 434 27.08 -8.14 -28.73
CA TRP A 434 27.16 -7.51 -27.41
C TRP A 434 26.97 -8.50 -26.25
N PHE A 435 26.31 -9.64 -26.52
CA PHE A 435 26.05 -10.68 -25.52
C PHE A 435 27.22 -11.68 -25.44
N GLY A 436 27.84 -12.00 -26.57
CA GLY A 436 29.05 -12.82 -26.65
C GLY A 436 29.33 -13.38 -28.04
N ASP A 437 30.58 -13.78 -28.27
CA ASP A 437 31.09 -14.18 -29.60
C ASP A 437 30.27 -15.29 -30.28
N THR A 438 29.67 -16.20 -29.52
CA THR A 438 28.82 -17.30 -30.04
C THR A 438 27.57 -16.80 -30.75
N PHE A 439 27.12 -15.57 -30.46
CA PHE A 439 25.92 -14.96 -31.04
C PHE A 439 26.27 -13.85 -32.05
N ALA A 440 27.53 -13.73 -32.44
CA ALA A 440 27.94 -12.76 -33.44
C ALA A 440 27.18 -13.00 -34.76
N GLY A 441 26.59 -11.94 -35.29
CA GLY A 441 25.79 -11.96 -36.51
C GLY A 441 24.30 -12.26 -36.32
N GLU A 442 23.79 -12.43 -35.09
CA GLU A 442 22.35 -12.44 -34.85
C GLU A 442 21.74 -11.11 -35.33
N ALA A 443 20.78 -11.19 -36.24
CA ALA A 443 20.09 -10.03 -36.80
C ALA A 443 18.79 -9.73 -36.04
N ILE A 444 18.25 -8.52 -36.21
CA ILE A 444 16.93 -8.15 -35.69
C ILE A 444 15.86 -9.06 -36.35
N PRO A 445 15.10 -9.88 -35.58
CA PRO A 445 14.05 -10.71 -36.14
C PRO A 445 12.79 -9.93 -36.49
N THR A 446 11.99 -10.48 -37.39
CA THR A 446 10.60 -10.10 -37.63
C THR A 446 9.66 -10.91 -36.73
N LEU A 447 8.46 -10.40 -36.53
CA LEU A 447 7.40 -11.14 -35.84
C LEU A 447 7.05 -12.43 -36.59
N ASP A 448 7.02 -12.41 -37.92
CA ASP A 448 6.69 -13.59 -38.76
C ASP A 448 7.73 -14.72 -38.64
N GLU A 449 9.03 -14.38 -38.60
CA GLU A 449 10.10 -15.36 -38.34
C GLU A 449 9.93 -16.00 -36.96
N THR A 450 9.57 -15.20 -35.97
CA THR A 450 9.41 -15.64 -34.58
C THR A 450 8.16 -16.52 -34.42
N LEU A 451 7.02 -16.12 -35.01
CA LEU A 451 5.78 -16.90 -35.04
C LEU A 451 6.01 -18.28 -35.70
N THR A 452 6.80 -18.31 -36.78
CA THR A 452 7.18 -19.55 -37.46
C THR A 452 8.02 -20.44 -36.55
N LEU A 453 9.00 -19.88 -35.83
CA LEU A 453 9.89 -20.62 -34.92
C LEU A 453 9.13 -21.28 -33.75
N VAL A 454 8.17 -20.57 -33.17
CA VAL A 454 7.42 -21.04 -31.98
C VAL A 454 6.21 -21.89 -32.29
N ARG A 455 5.78 -21.98 -33.57
CA ARG A 455 4.55 -22.64 -33.99
C ARG A 455 4.45 -24.07 -33.45
N GLY A 456 3.38 -24.33 -32.69
CA GLY A 456 3.12 -25.64 -32.08
C GLY A 456 4.05 -26.02 -30.92
N ARG A 457 4.93 -25.11 -30.47
CA ARG A 457 5.96 -25.41 -29.45
C ARG A 457 5.83 -24.59 -28.17
N SER A 458 5.44 -23.31 -28.27
CA SER A 458 5.22 -22.42 -27.11
C SER A 458 4.25 -21.29 -27.49
N GLY A 459 3.69 -20.59 -26.49
CA GLY A 459 2.94 -19.36 -26.69
C GLY A 459 3.85 -18.15 -26.86
N LEU A 460 3.34 -17.08 -27.46
CA LEU A 460 4.00 -15.76 -27.43
C LEU A 460 3.18 -14.78 -26.60
N MET A 461 3.88 -13.95 -25.82
CA MET A 461 3.34 -12.75 -25.20
C MET A 461 3.94 -11.54 -25.90
N ILE A 462 3.16 -10.88 -26.77
CA ILE A 462 3.65 -9.78 -27.60
C ILE A 462 3.46 -8.46 -26.84
N ASP A 463 4.56 -7.84 -26.41
CA ASP A 463 4.56 -6.49 -25.82
C ASP A 463 4.78 -5.43 -26.92
N MET A 464 3.73 -4.67 -27.22
CA MET A 464 3.76 -3.66 -28.27
C MET A 464 4.41 -2.36 -27.76
N LYS A 465 5.49 -1.92 -28.42
CA LYS A 465 6.27 -0.72 -28.06
C LYS A 465 6.11 0.39 -29.08
N PRO A 466 4.90 0.94 -29.30
CA PRO A 466 4.70 1.93 -30.35
C PRO A 466 5.56 3.18 -30.11
N ASP A 467 6.05 3.73 -31.21
CA ASP A 467 6.55 5.09 -31.22
C ASP A 467 5.39 6.10 -31.21
N PRO A 468 5.59 7.33 -30.71
CA PRO A 468 4.50 8.29 -30.54
C PRO A 468 3.74 8.54 -31.85
N GLY A 469 2.42 8.32 -31.85
CA GLY A 469 1.57 8.47 -33.03
C GLY A 469 1.50 7.24 -33.93
N GLN A 470 2.23 6.16 -33.62
CA GLN A 470 2.22 4.89 -34.36
C GLN A 470 1.44 3.78 -33.63
N GLU A 471 0.69 4.10 -32.58
CA GLU A 471 -0.01 3.12 -31.74
C GLU A 471 -1.00 2.28 -32.56
N GLN A 472 -1.80 2.92 -33.41
CA GLN A 472 -2.76 2.23 -34.27
C GLN A 472 -2.06 1.46 -35.39
N ALA A 473 -1.02 2.03 -36.00
CA ALA A 473 -0.28 1.39 -37.09
C ALA A 473 0.39 0.09 -36.63
N LEU A 474 1.10 0.12 -35.49
CA LEU A 474 1.70 -1.08 -34.92
C LEU A 474 0.64 -2.13 -34.55
N THR A 475 -0.47 -1.71 -33.96
CA THR A 475 -1.57 -2.63 -33.59
C THR A 475 -2.12 -3.33 -34.85
N LEU A 476 -2.40 -2.58 -35.92
CA LEU A 476 -2.91 -3.15 -37.17
C LEU A 476 -1.91 -4.09 -37.83
N ALA A 477 -0.62 -3.74 -37.85
CA ALA A 477 0.43 -4.58 -38.41
C ALA A 477 0.62 -5.89 -37.63
N VAL A 478 0.53 -5.84 -36.30
CA VAL A 478 0.57 -7.06 -35.46
C VAL A 478 -0.67 -7.93 -35.71
N LEU A 479 -1.86 -7.34 -35.81
CA LEU A 479 -3.09 -8.09 -36.13
C LEU A 479 -2.99 -8.79 -37.48
N ASP A 480 -2.47 -8.10 -38.50
CA ASP A 480 -2.28 -8.69 -39.83
C ASP A 480 -1.29 -9.87 -39.80
N ALA A 481 -0.17 -9.75 -39.08
CA ALA A 481 0.77 -10.85 -38.87
C ALA A 481 0.10 -12.06 -38.17
N LEU A 482 -0.73 -11.81 -37.16
CA LEU A 482 -1.47 -12.86 -36.45
C LEU A 482 -2.54 -13.53 -37.32
N ASP A 483 -3.23 -12.77 -38.17
CA ASP A 483 -4.22 -13.30 -39.13
C ASP A 483 -3.54 -14.19 -40.18
N ARG A 484 -2.37 -13.78 -40.70
CA ARG A 484 -1.54 -14.60 -41.59
C ARG A 484 -1.10 -15.90 -40.91
N GLU A 485 -0.64 -15.84 -39.67
CA GLU A 485 -0.26 -17.03 -38.90
C GLU A 485 -1.45 -17.95 -38.63
N LEU A 486 -2.61 -17.39 -38.27
CA LEU A 486 -3.83 -18.15 -38.06
C LEU A 486 -4.25 -18.90 -39.33
N ALA A 487 -4.22 -18.23 -40.48
CA ALA A 487 -4.51 -18.84 -41.77
C ALA A 487 -3.51 -19.98 -42.08
N ALA A 488 -2.21 -19.78 -41.82
CA ALA A 488 -1.19 -20.80 -42.00
C ALA A 488 -1.43 -22.03 -41.12
N ARG A 489 -1.80 -21.84 -39.84
CA ARG A 489 -2.14 -22.95 -38.93
C ARG A 489 -3.39 -23.69 -39.36
N GLN A 490 -4.42 -22.98 -39.82
CA GLN A 490 -5.64 -23.60 -40.34
C GLN A 490 -5.36 -24.43 -41.60
N ALA A 491 -4.58 -23.90 -42.54
CA ALA A 491 -4.14 -24.61 -43.73
C ALA A 491 -3.37 -25.90 -43.35
N CYS A 492 -2.40 -25.80 -42.44
CA CYS A 492 -1.65 -26.94 -41.91
C CYS A 492 -2.57 -28.02 -41.32
N ARG A 493 -3.51 -27.65 -40.44
CA ARG A 493 -4.46 -28.59 -39.81
C ARG A 493 -5.40 -29.26 -40.81
N SER A 494 -5.77 -28.56 -41.88
CA SER A 494 -6.62 -29.10 -42.94
C SER A 494 -5.90 -30.10 -43.84
N ALA A 495 -4.60 -29.88 -44.08
CA ALA A 495 -3.76 -30.75 -44.91
C ALA A 495 -3.16 -31.95 -44.16
N THR A 496 -3.18 -31.93 -42.82
CA THR A 496 -2.47 -32.89 -41.97
C THR A 496 -3.41 -33.91 -41.33
N LEU A 497 -2.97 -35.18 -41.28
CA LEU A 497 -3.70 -36.27 -40.61
C LEU A 497 -3.92 -35.95 -39.13
N ALA A 498 -5.00 -36.47 -38.55
CA ALA A 498 -5.40 -36.15 -37.17
C ALA A 498 -4.30 -36.40 -36.13
N SER A 499 -3.43 -37.40 -36.36
CA SER A 499 -2.31 -37.77 -35.48
C SER A 499 -1.15 -36.76 -35.48
N GLU A 500 -1.08 -35.87 -36.46
CA GLU A 500 0.05 -34.94 -36.65
C GLU A 500 -0.36 -33.46 -36.46
N ARG A 501 -1.64 -33.20 -36.18
CA ARG A 501 -2.18 -31.85 -35.98
C ARG A 501 -1.54 -31.08 -34.83
N SER A 502 -0.91 -31.74 -33.86
CA SER A 502 -0.19 -31.06 -32.76
C SER A 502 1.06 -30.31 -33.22
N ARG A 503 1.54 -30.57 -34.45
CA ARG A 503 2.63 -29.83 -35.10
C ARG A 503 2.13 -28.58 -35.86
N CYS A 504 0.82 -28.34 -35.84
CA CYS A 504 0.11 -27.16 -36.35
C CYS A 504 -0.54 -26.38 -35.17
#